data_AF-A0A7S1C0H0-F1
#
_entry.id   AF-A0A7S1C0H0-F1
#
_cell.length_a   1.000
_cell.length_b   1.000
_cell.length_c   1.000
_cell.angle_alpha   90.00
_cell.angle_beta   90.00
_cell.angle_gamma   90.00
#
_symmetry.space_group_name_H-M   'P 1'
#
loop_
_entity.id
_entity.type
_entity.pdbx_description
1 polymer ?
#
loop_
_entity_poly.entity_id
_entity_poly.type
_entity_poly.pdbx_seq_one_letter_code
_entity_poly.pdbx_strand_id
1 'polypeptide(L)'
;EDACGDGRYAEAGSLLAAAREVSEHFAKYAEEVKEVGDCFERLRGLEERLEREVRDRMVETGVALARANGEEEEEAAGGADVADEFDVKVITSDELFQQEEKSKAKGRIDHDADGGDGEETELRGLLRSVAEACSVVDVLGTEARKRQISAFCDSRLACYSNKYRVDDSCVDPAASSLDVVDRRFAFFRKVMKHMEEEVRGIFPSAWNVAYQLVREFLLVTGKHLRILLEGTRNEKPPAPGSEQHSSQVAVLLKALQKTVLFEREMTVRLERDYSLRLSASAATASSHRPHPDEVTEFDADG
;
A
#
# COMPACT_ATOMS: atom_id res chain seq x y z
N GLU A 1 -15.56 34.57 -5.50
CA GLU A 1 -16.38 34.34 -4.29
C GLU A 1 -16.81 32.87 -4.37
N ASP A 2 -15.97 31.85 -4.24
CA ASP A 2 -14.94 31.54 -3.23
C ASP A 2 -15.40 31.73 -1.79
N ALA A 3 -16.24 30.79 -1.35
CA ALA A 3 -16.24 30.16 -0.03
C ALA A 3 -17.24 28.99 -0.03
N CYS A 4 -16.79 27.80 0.43
CA CYS A 4 -17.62 26.66 0.83
C CYS A 4 -18.24 25.81 -0.31
N GLY A 5 -17.40 25.02 -0.97
CA GLY A 5 -17.83 23.80 -1.66
C GLY A 5 -18.24 22.75 -0.64
N ASP A 6 -19.42 22.94 -0.04
CA ASP A 6 -19.96 22.02 0.95
C ASP A 6 -20.27 20.67 0.28
N GLY A 7 -19.69 19.62 0.86
CA GLY A 7 -19.85 18.24 0.43
C GLY A 7 -21.32 17.85 0.35
N ARG A 8 -21.81 17.68 -0.87
CA ARG A 8 -23.07 16.97 -1.15
C ARG A 8 -22.80 15.68 -1.92
N TYR A 9 -21.67 15.03 -1.63
CA TYR A 9 -21.39 13.71 -2.18
C TYR A 9 -22.45 12.69 -1.73
N ALA A 10 -23.05 12.87 -0.55
CA ALA A 10 -24.18 12.07 -0.10
C ALA A 10 -25.41 12.17 -1.04
N GLU A 11 -25.79 13.38 -1.45
CA GLU A 11 -26.89 13.59 -2.39
C GLU A 11 -26.52 13.08 -3.79
N ALA A 12 -25.29 13.34 -4.24
CA ALA A 12 -24.78 12.87 -5.52
C ALA A 12 -24.80 11.34 -5.60
N GLY A 13 -24.40 10.64 -4.54
CA GLY A 13 -24.46 9.18 -4.46
C GLY A 13 -25.88 8.64 -4.54
N SER A 14 -26.83 9.27 -3.83
CA SER A 14 -28.24 8.89 -3.86
C SER A 14 -28.87 9.09 -5.24
N LEU A 15 -28.57 10.23 -5.89
CA LEU A 15 -29.03 10.53 -7.25
C LEU A 15 -28.41 9.58 -8.28
N LEU A 16 -27.13 9.27 -8.13
CA LEU A 16 -26.43 8.33 -9.02
C LEU A 16 -27.01 6.92 -8.89
N ALA A 17 -27.32 6.48 -7.67
CA ALA A 17 -27.97 5.19 -7.44
C ALA A 17 -29.33 5.11 -8.15
N ALA A 18 -30.17 6.13 -7.97
CA ALA A 18 -31.45 6.22 -8.67
C ALA A 18 -31.29 6.26 -10.19
N ALA A 19 -30.30 7.00 -10.71
CA ALA A 19 -30.00 7.05 -12.13
C ALA A 19 -29.58 5.68 -12.68
N ARG A 20 -28.81 4.90 -11.91
CA ARG A 20 -28.43 3.53 -12.28
C ARG A 20 -29.61 2.58 -12.30
N GLU A 21 -30.48 2.60 -11.29
CA GLU A 21 -31.70 1.77 -11.28
C GLU A 21 -32.59 2.05 -12.50
N VAL A 22 -32.78 3.34 -12.80
CA VAL A 22 -33.51 3.76 -14.01
C VAL A 22 -32.78 3.25 -15.25
N SER A 23 -31.46 3.38 -15.32
CA SER A 23 -30.68 2.92 -16.47
C SER A 23 -30.77 1.40 -16.70
N GLU A 24 -30.74 0.61 -15.63
CA GLU A 24 -30.87 -0.85 -15.70
C GLU A 24 -32.27 -1.25 -16.20
N HIS A 25 -33.31 -0.58 -15.71
CA HIS A 25 -34.68 -0.81 -16.17
C HIS A 25 -34.83 -0.52 -17.67
N PHE A 26 -34.20 0.55 -18.16
CA PHE A 26 -34.27 0.96 -19.56
C PHE A 26 -33.18 0.35 -20.46
N ALA A 27 -32.26 -0.47 -19.93
CA ALA A 27 -31.15 -1.05 -20.69
C ALA A 27 -31.61 -1.86 -21.91
N LYS A 28 -32.79 -2.51 -21.84
CA LYS A 28 -33.37 -3.26 -22.95
C LYS A 28 -33.78 -2.38 -24.13
N TYR A 29 -34.06 -1.10 -23.88
CA TYR A 29 -34.48 -0.13 -24.89
C TYR A 29 -33.30 0.67 -25.44
N ALA A 30 -32.08 0.47 -24.90
CA ALA A 30 -30.88 1.20 -25.29
C ALA A 30 -30.52 0.99 -26.77
N GLU A 31 -30.70 -0.24 -27.27
CA GLU A 31 -30.37 -0.60 -28.65
C GLU A 31 -31.45 -0.17 -29.64
N GLU A 32 -32.69 0.00 -29.17
CA GLU A 32 -33.85 0.33 -30.00
C GLU A 32 -34.09 1.84 -30.09
N VAL A 33 -33.77 2.60 -29.04
CA VAL A 33 -34.06 4.03 -28.94
C VAL A 33 -32.76 4.83 -28.76
N LYS A 34 -32.38 5.58 -29.81
CA LYS A 34 -31.14 6.36 -29.82
C LYS A 34 -31.05 7.38 -28.68
N GLU A 35 -32.15 8.04 -28.31
CA GLU A 35 -32.11 9.02 -27.20
C GLU A 35 -31.81 8.35 -25.84
N VAL A 36 -32.19 7.09 -25.65
CA VAL A 36 -31.87 6.31 -24.44
C VAL A 36 -30.37 5.97 -24.43
N GLY A 37 -29.82 5.56 -25.58
CA GLY A 37 -28.38 5.36 -25.74
C GLY A 37 -27.56 6.64 -25.48
N ASP A 38 -27.98 7.79 -26.03
CA ASP A 38 -27.34 9.08 -25.80
C ASP A 38 -27.38 9.50 -24.31
N CYS A 39 -28.48 9.16 -23.61
CA CYS A 39 -28.58 9.37 -22.16
C CYS A 39 -27.57 8.51 -21.38
N PHE A 40 -27.35 7.24 -21.77
CA PHE A 40 -26.37 6.37 -21.11
C PHE A 40 -24.93 6.81 -21.33
N GLU A 41 -24.58 7.28 -22.52
CA GLU A 41 -23.25 7.84 -22.75
C GLU A 41 -23.01 9.10 -21.92
N ARG A 42 -24.03 9.97 -21.78
CA ARG A 42 -23.96 11.13 -20.88
C ARG A 42 -23.82 10.72 -19.41
N LEU A 43 -24.57 9.72 -18.96
CA LEU A 43 -24.47 9.21 -17.60
C LEU A 43 -23.08 8.62 -17.33
N ARG A 44 -22.54 7.81 -18.24
CA ARG A 44 -21.18 7.28 -18.15
C ARG A 44 -20.14 8.40 -18.08
N GLY A 45 -20.28 9.43 -18.92
CA GLY A 45 -19.40 10.60 -18.88
C GLY A 45 -19.47 11.37 -17.55
N LEU A 46 -20.64 11.44 -16.91
CA LEU A 46 -20.79 12.01 -15.56
C LEU A 46 -20.14 11.11 -14.50
N GLU A 47 -20.31 9.79 -14.58
CA GLU A 47 -19.66 8.84 -13.68
C GLU A 47 -18.13 8.95 -13.73
N GLU A 48 -17.54 8.98 -14.92
CA GLU A 48 -16.09 9.13 -15.11
C GLU A 48 -15.56 10.48 -14.61
N ARG A 49 -16.37 11.54 -14.72
CA ARG A 49 -16.03 12.86 -14.18
C ARG A 49 -16.07 12.86 -12.66
N LEU A 50 -17.14 12.32 -12.08
CA LEU A 50 -17.32 12.24 -10.64
C LEU A 50 -16.24 11.36 -9.99
N GLU A 51 -15.89 10.24 -10.62
CA GLU A 51 -14.79 9.40 -10.14
C GLU A 51 -13.45 10.13 -10.12
N ARG A 52 -13.14 10.91 -11.17
CA ARG A 52 -11.91 11.70 -11.22
C ARG A 52 -11.90 12.79 -10.15
N GLU A 53 -13.01 13.48 -9.97
CA GLU A 53 -13.14 14.54 -8.96
C GLU A 53 -12.96 13.98 -7.54
N VAL A 54 -13.64 12.87 -7.21
CA VAL A 54 -13.47 12.18 -5.92
C VAL A 54 -12.01 11.77 -5.74
N ARG A 55 -11.37 11.27 -6.80
CA ARG A 55 -9.96 10.86 -6.75
C ARG A 55 -9.04 12.03 -6.42
N ASP A 56 -9.18 13.13 -7.15
CA ASP A 56 -8.34 14.32 -6.98
C ASP A 56 -8.53 14.89 -5.57
N ARG A 57 -9.78 14.95 -5.08
CA ARG A 57 -10.10 15.41 -3.73
C ARG A 57 -9.47 14.54 -2.64
N MET A 58 -9.44 13.23 -2.83
CA MET A 58 -8.82 12.28 -1.89
C MET A 58 -7.29 12.46 -1.84
N VAL A 59 -6.66 12.71 -2.98
CA VAL A 59 -5.23 12.99 -3.05
C VAL A 59 -4.90 14.32 -2.39
N GLU A 60 -5.66 15.39 -2.70
CA GLU A 60 -5.52 16.70 -2.07
C GLU A 60 -5.62 16.62 -0.55
N THR A 61 -6.61 15.87 -0.04
CA THR A 61 -6.81 15.66 1.39
C THR A 61 -5.64 14.90 2.03
N GLY A 62 -5.13 13.87 1.35
CA GLY A 62 -3.95 13.14 1.83
C GLY A 62 -2.71 14.03 1.91
N VAL A 63 -2.50 14.92 0.93
CA VAL A 63 -1.38 15.88 0.94
C VAL A 63 -1.57 16.95 2.02
N ALA A 64 -2.79 17.41 2.25
CA ALA A 64 -3.09 18.37 3.32
C ALA A 64 -2.83 17.76 4.71
N LEU A 65 -3.24 16.51 4.93
CA LEU A 65 -2.97 15.78 6.17
C LEU A 65 -1.48 15.59 6.42
N ALA A 66 -0.74 15.19 5.38
CA ALA A 66 0.73 15.06 5.46
C ALA A 66 1.42 16.37 5.85
N ARG A 67 0.97 17.52 5.30
CA ARG A 67 1.49 18.84 5.68
C ARG A 67 1.16 19.22 7.12
N ALA A 68 -0.08 18.97 7.56
CA ALA A 68 -0.51 19.27 8.93
C ALA A 68 0.27 18.45 9.97
N ASN A 69 0.71 17.25 9.61
CA ASN A 69 1.53 16.39 10.45
C ASN A 69 3.03 16.78 10.48
N GLY A 70 3.43 17.84 9.79
CA GLY A 70 4.81 18.33 9.82
C GLY A 70 5.80 17.41 9.11
N GLU A 71 5.36 16.75 8.03
CA GLU A 71 6.26 15.99 7.14
C GLU A 71 7.11 16.94 6.29
N GLU A 72 7.98 17.75 6.92
CA GLU A 72 9.19 18.20 6.25
C GLU A 72 10.05 16.96 6.01
N GLU A 73 10.61 16.85 4.80
CA GLU A 73 11.53 15.78 4.42
C GLU A 73 12.62 15.64 5.49
N GLU A 74 12.46 14.68 6.40
CA GLU A 74 13.53 14.24 7.27
C GLU A 74 14.54 13.53 6.35
N GLU A 75 15.47 14.33 5.84
CA GLU A 75 16.72 13.90 5.26
C GLU A 75 17.25 12.76 6.13
N ALA A 76 17.55 11.63 5.51
CA ALA A 76 18.05 10.44 6.16
C ALA A 76 19.44 10.73 6.76
N ALA A 77 19.47 11.48 7.85
CA ALA A 77 20.67 11.79 8.60
C ALA A 77 20.99 10.57 9.47
N GLY A 78 22.16 10.00 9.19
CA GLY A 78 22.95 9.31 10.19
C GLY A 78 22.67 7.82 10.29
N GLY A 79 23.60 7.03 9.73
CA GLY A 79 23.89 5.74 10.32
C GLY A 79 24.26 5.93 11.79
N ALA A 80 23.60 5.17 12.65
CA ALA A 80 24.16 4.77 13.92
C ALA A 80 23.94 3.26 14.03
N ASP A 81 25.01 2.58 14.42
CA ASP A 81 25.03 1.22 14.90
C ASP A 81 23.75 0.83 15.64
N VAL A 82 23.04 -0.14 15.07
CA VAL A 82 22.35 -1.16 15.87
C VAL A 82 22.86 -2.50 15.35
N ALA A 83 24.19 -2.64 15.35
CA ALA A 83 24.78 -3.92 15.60
C ALA A 83 24.83 -4.05 17.14
N ASP A 84 24.26 -5.13 17.63
CA ASP A 84 24.13 -5.53 19.03
C ASP A 84 22.86 -5.06 19.77
N GLU A 85 22.22 -6.03 20.42
CA GLU A 85 20.96 -5.96 21.17
C GLU A 85 19.63 -5.92 20.38
N PHE A 86 19.36 -6.97 19.61
CA PHE A 86 18.00 -7.51 19.53
C PHE A 86 18.04 -9.02 19.76
N ASP A 87 18.14 -9.41 21.02
CA ASP A 87 17.51 -10.65 21.47
C ASP A 87 16.00 -10.46 21.29
N VAL A 88 15.49 -10.91 20.13
CA VAL A 88 14.06 -10.86 19.83
C VAL A 88 13.37 -11.88 20.73
N LYS A 89 13.05 -11.47 21.96
CA LYS A 89 11.94 -12.10 22.68
C LYS A 89 10.72 -11.99 21.78
N VAL A 90 10.16 -13.14 21.46
CA VAL A 90 8.83 -13.26 20.87
C VAL A 90 7.89 -12.44 21.76
N ILE A 91 7.52 -11.25 21.31
CA ILE A 91 6.55 -10.41 22.02
C ILE A 91 5.23 -11.16 21.91
N THR A 92 4.86 -11.81 23.01
CA THR A 92 3.56 -12.47 23.11
C THR A 92 2.47 -11.39 23.16
N SER A 93 1.24 -11.73 22.76
CA SER A 93 0.11 -10.79 22.71
C SER A 93 -0.13 -10.03 24.02
N ASP A 94 0.33 -10.57 25.15
CA ASP A 94 0.25 -9.95 26.49
C ASP A 94 1.27 -8.81 26.72
N GLU A 95 2.44 -8.85 26.08
CA GLU A 95 3.51 -7.85 26.27
C GLU A 95 3.26 -6.57 25.44
N LEU A 96 2.60 -6.70 24.29
CA LEU A 96 2.15 -5.57 23.48
C LEU A 96 1.08 -4.73 24.21
N PHE A 97 0.22 -5.39 24.99
CA PHE A 97 -0.85 -4.77 25.77
C PHE A 97 -0.30 -3.88 26.90
N GLN A 98 0.78 -4.32 27.55
CA GLN A 98 1.42 -3.53 28.62
C GLN A 98 2.17 -2.29 28.09
N GLN A 99 2.60 -2.31 26.81
CA GLN A 99 3.27 -1.17 26.18
C GLN A 99 2.27 -0.07 25.78
N GLU A 100 1.06 -0.43 25.35
CA GLU A 100 -0.03 0.53 25.09
C GLU A 100 -0.54 1.21 26.37
N GLU A 101 -0.70 0.49 27.48
CA GLU A 101 -1.13 1.10 28.75
C GLU A 101 -0.09 2.08 29.32
N LYS A 102 1.21 1.75 29.22
CA LYS A 102 2.29 2.65 29.64
C LYS A 102 2.37 3.91 28.78
N SER A 103 2.04 3.80 27.50
CA SER A 103 1.98 4.95 26.57
C SER A 103 0.79 5.87 26.88
N LYS A 104 -0.37 5.31 27.25
CA LYS A 104 -1.56 6.06 27.68
C LYS A 104 -1.36 6.78 29.03
N ALA A 105 -0.52 6.25 29.92
CA ALA A 105 -0.25 6.86 31.22
C ALA A 105 0.78 8.02 31.19
N LYS A 106 1.55 8.19 30.11
CA LYS A 106 2.64 9.19 30.02
C LYS A 106 2.22 10.50 29.33
N GLY A 107 1.10 10.53 28.62
CA GLY A 107 0.55 11.72 27.96
C GLY A 107 -0.49 12.45 28.80
N ARG A 108 -0.11 12.97 29.96
CA ARG A 108 -0.92 13.96 30.70
C ARG A 108 -0.04 15.15 31.01
N ILE A 109 0.12 15.99 29.99
CA ILE A 109 0.63 17.36 30.13
C ILE A 109 -0.59 18.24 29.92
N ASP A 110 -1.01 18.91 30.99
CA ASP A 110 -1.98 19.98 30.93
C ASP A 110 -1.37 21.12 30.09
N HIS A 111 -1.99 21.48 28.98
CA HIS A 111 -1.68 22.71 28.27
C HIS A 111 -2.98 23.42 27.91
N ASP A 112 -3.29 24.47 28.66
CA ASP A 112 -4.21 25.52 28.25
C ASP A 112 -3.70 26.13 26.94
N ALA A 113 -4.50 26.09 25.86
CA ALA A 113 -4.20 26.80 24.62
C ALA A 113 -5.51 27.22 23.92
N ASP A 114 -5.92 28.43 24.25
CA ASP A 114 -6.88 29.28 23.55
C ASP A 114 -6.26 29.72 22.21
N GLY A 115 -6.92 29.41 21.09
CA GLY A 115 -6.61 29.91 19.73
C GLY A 115 -6.12 28.85 18.71
N GLY A 116 -7.05 28.18 18.02
CA GLY A 116 -6.71 27.20 16.95
C GLY A 116 -7.90 26.57 16.21
N ASP A 117 -9.08 27.15 16.36
CA ASP A 117 -10.38 26.56 16.07
C ASP A 117 -10.78 26.59 14.59
N GLY A 118 -10.08 27.39 13.76
CA GLY A 118 -10.33 27.47 12.32
C GLY A 118 -9.77 26.27 11.53
N GLU A 119 -8.50 25.93 11.73
CA GLU A 119 -7.79 24.91 10.95
C GLU A 119 -8.28 23.48 11.28
N GLU A 120 -8.55 23.21 12.57
CA GLU A 120 -9.12 21.91 12.99
C GLU A 120 -10.55 21.71 12.42
N THR A 121 -11.33 22.78 12.31
CA THR A 121 -12.69 22.73 11.76
C THR A 121 -12.68 22.49 10.24
N GLU A 122 -11.77 23.13 9.51
CA GLU A 122 -11.59 22.90 8.07
C GLU A 122 -11.13 21.47 7.78
N LEU A 123 -10.18 20.94 8.56
CA LEU A 123 -9.70 19.57 8.41
C LEU A 123 -10.81 18.55 8.66
N ARG A 124 -11.63 18.74 9.71
CA ARG A 124 -12.80 17.88 9.99
C ARG A 124 -13.84 17.93 8.87
N GLY A 125 -14.05 19.11 8.25
CA GLY A 125 -14.93 19.26 7.09
C GLY A 125 -14.41 18.49 5.87
N LEU A 126 -13.11 18.55 5.62
CA LEU A 126 -12.46 17.83 4.53
C LEU A 126 -12.54 16.30 4.71
N LEU A 127 -12.27 15.81 5.91
CA LEU A 127 -12.38 14.39 6.25
C LEU A 127 -13.81 13.85 6.04
N ARG A 128 -14.83 14.63 6.43
CA ARG A 128 -16.24 14.28 6.20
C ARG A 128 -16.55 14.24 4.71
N SER A 129 -16.10 15.24 3.95
CA SER A 129 -16.28 15.29 2.51
C SER A 129 -15.68 14.07 1.82
N VAL A 130 -14.50 13.61 2.25
CA VAL A 130 -13.88 12.38 1.71
C VAL A 130 -14.66 11.12 2.10
N ALA A 131 -15.17 11.01 3.33
CA ALA A 131 -15.99 9.88 3.75
C ALA A 131 -17.28 9.78 2.91
N GLU A 132 -17.94 10.91 2.63
CA GLU A 132 -19.10 10.96 1.74
C GLU A 132 -18.74 10.62 0.29
N ALA A 133 -17.57 11.07 -0.18
CA ALA A 133 -17.05 10.72 -1.49
C ALA A 133 -16.80 9.21 -1.64
N CYS A 134 -16.40 8.51 -0.56
CA CYS A 134 -16.30 7.05 -0.56
C CYS A 134 -17.66 6.38 -0.79
N SER A 135 -18.76 6.96 -0.28
CA SER A 135 -20.11 6.44 -0.56
C SER A 135 -20.47 6.54 -2.04
N VAL A 136 -20.04 7.60 -2.73
CA VAL A 136 -20.24 7.76 -4.17
C VAL A 136 -19.47 6.69 -4.94
N VAL A 137 -18.23 6.43 -4.56
CA VAL A 137 -17.40 5.37 -5.16
C VAL A 137 -18.04 3.99 -4.97
N ASP A 138 -18.66 3.75 -3.82
CA ASP A 138 -19.39 2.52 -3.57
C ASP A 138 -20.58 2.34 -4.52
N VAL A 139 -21.31 3.43 -4.81
CA VAL A 139 -22.39 3.45 -5.80
C VAL A 139 -21.86 3.29 -7.22
N LEU A 140 -20.70 3.90 -7.56
CA LEU A 140 -20.02 3.75 -8.87
C LEU A 140 -19.56 2.30 -9.14
N GLY A 141 -19.40 1.51 -8.08
CA GLY A 141 -19.21 0.06 -8.16
C GLY A 141 -17.78 -0.39 -7.87
N THR A 142 -17.55 -1.70 -8.00
CA THR A 142 -16.31 -2.35 -7.54
C THR A 142 -15.08 -1.92 -8.32
N GLU A 143 -15.20 -1.61 -9.61
CA GLU A 143 -14.07 -1.19 -10.44
C GLU A 143 -13.62 0.24 -10.11
N ALA A 144 -14.56 1.15 -9.84
CA ALA A 144 -14.25 2.49 -9.34
C ALA A 144 -13.55 2.42 -7.99
N ARG A 145 -14.04 1.57 -7.08
CA ARG A 145 -13.39 1.31 -5.79
C ARG A 145 -11.96 0.80 -5.94
N LYS A 146 -11.73 -0.20 -6.80
CA LYS A 146 -10.38 -0.73 -7.07
C LYS A 146 -9.44 0.34 -7.60
N ARG A 147 -9.89 1.14 -8.58
CA ARG A 147 -9.10 2.24 -9.14
C ARG A 147 -8.76 3.29 -8.08
N GLN A 148 -9.72 3.61 -7.21
CA GLN A 148 -9.52 4.56 -6.13
C GLN A 148 -8.52 4.07 -5.08
N ILE A 149 -8.66 2.82 -4.64
CA ILE A 149 -7.72 2.20 -3.69
C ILE A 149 -6.33 2.08 -4.30
N SER A 150 -6.23 1.68 -5.57
CA SER A 150 -4.94 1.61 -6.28
C SER A 150 -4.28 2.99 -6.34
N ALA A 151 -4.99 4.02 -6.80
CA ALA A 151 -4.46 5.38 -6.89
C ALA A 151 -3.99 5.92 -5.53
N PHE A 152 -4.74 5.62 -4.46
CA PHE A 152 -4.33 5.95 -3.10
C PHE A 152 -3.04 5.23 -2.70
N CYS A 153 -2.95 3.92 -2.94
CA CYS A 153 -1.75 3.14 -2.63
C CYS A 153 -0.53 3.63 -3.43
N ASP A 154 -0.72 3.92 -4.73
CA ASP A 154 0.31 4.44 -5.61
C ASP A 154 0.83 5.79 -5.13
N SER A 155 -0.06 6.68 -4.70
CA SER A 155 0.30 7.97 -4.11
C SER A 155 1.14 7.79 -2.83
N ARG A 156 0.73 6.90 -1.92
CA ARG A 156 1.47 6.64 -0.67
C ARG A 156 2.82 5.95 -0.92
N LEU A 157 2.93 5.16 -1.97
CA LEU A 157 4.15 4.47 -2.37
C LEU A 157 4.98 5.24 -3.41
N ALA A 158 4.59 6.47 -3.78
CA ALA A 158 5.32 7.27 -4.75
C ALA A 158 6.75 7.60 -4.26
N CYS A 159 6.89 8.04 -3.00
CA CYS A 159 8.19 8.30 -2.39
C CYS A 159 9.06 7.03 -2.34
N TYR A 160 8.45 5.88 -1.98
CA TYR A 160 9.11 4.59 -2.03
C TYR A 160 9.63 4.27 -3.44
N SER A 161 8.76 4.38 -4.43
CA SER A 161 9.07 4.04 -5.82
C SER A 161 10.17 4.93 -6.39
N ASN A 162 10.19 6.22 -6.03
CA ASN A 162 11.24 7.14 -6.45
C ASN A 162 12.60 6.79 -5.81
N LYS A 163 12.60 6.54 -4.49
CA LYS A 163 13.82 6.27 -3.71
C LYS A 163 14.46 4.93 -4.03
N TYR A 164 13.66 3.90 -4.28
CA TYR A 164 14.10 2.50 -4.32
C TYR A 164 13.98 1.84 -5.69
N ARG A 165 13.75 2.65 -6.73
CA ARG A 165 13.68 2.21 -8.12
C ARG A 165 14.97 1.51 -8.52
N VAL A 166 14.84 0.46 -9.33
CA VAL A 166 15.97 -0.38 -9.76
C VAL A 166 16.25 -0.21 -11.26
N ASP A 167 15.93 0.95 -11.83
CA ASP A 167 16.29 1.29 -13.22
C ASP A 167 17.46 2.28 -13.29
N ASP A 168 17.96 2.52 -14.50
CA ASP A 168 19.11 3.41 -14.80
C ASP A 168 18.92 4.86 -14.33
N SER A 169 17.71 5.23 -13.89
CA SER A 169 17.38 6.56 -13.39
C SER A 169 17.12 6.58 -11.87
N CYS A 170 17.54 5.53 -11.15
CA CYS A 170 17.54 5.52 -9.69
C CYS A 170 18.36 6.71 -9.16
N VAL A 171 17.78 7.45 -8.20
CA VAL A 171 18.43 8.65 -7.62
C VAL A 171 19.64 8.26 -6.77
N ASP A 172 19.58 7.07 -6.15
CA ASP A 172 20.66 6.52 -5.34
C ASP A 172 20.97 5.07 -5.78
N PRO A 173 22.10 4.83 -6.48
CA PRO A 173 22.55 3.50 -6.84
C PRO A 173 22.75 2.56 -5.64
N ALA A 174 23.04 3.10 -4.44
CA ALA A 174 23.17 2.31 -3.23
C ALA A 174 21.80 1.82 -2.71
N ALA A 175 20.69 2.47 -3.07
CA ALA A 175 19.33 2.02 -2.74
C ALA A 175 18.92 0.74 -3.49
N SER A 176 19.68 0.40 -4.53
CA SER A 176 19.56 -0.85 -5.28
C SER A 176 20.37 -2.00 -4.66
N SER A 177 21.01 -1.86 -3.49
CA SER A 177 21.65 -3.00 -2.81
C SER A 177 20.67 -3.83 -1.96
N LEU A 178 20.94 -5.14 -1.83
CA LEU A 178 20.22 -6.06 -0.94
C LEU A 178 20.35 -5.67 0.54
N ASP A 179 21.41 -4.97 0.91
CA ASP A 179 21.63 -4.45 2.27
C ASP A 179 20.52 -3.47 2.72
N VAL A 180 19.80 -2.91 1.76
CA VAL A 180 18.79 -1.88 1.98
C VAL A 180 17.40 -2.46 2.21
N VAL A 181 17.23 -3.80 2.12
CA VAL A 181 15.95 -4.50 2.37
C VAL A 181 15.35 -4.12 3.73
N ASP A 182 16.17 -4.05 4.78
CA ASP A 182 15.68 -3.66 6.11
C ASP A 182 15.15 -2.22 6.14
N ARG A 183 15.81 -1.31 5.40
CA ARG A 183 15.35 0.09 5.26
C ARG A 183 14.04 0.18 4.48
N ARG A 184 13.84 -0.67 3.46
CA ARG A 184 12.57 -0.73 2.69
C ARG A 184 11.41 -1.13 3.61
N PHE A 185 11.61 -2.12 4.47
CA PHE A 185 10.59 -2.54 5.44
C PHE A 185 10.35 -1.52 6.55
N ALA A 186 11.41 -0.90 7.08
CA ALA A 186 11.28 0.18 8.06
C ALA A 186 10.52 1.39 7.49
N PHE A 187 10.80 1.77 6.24
CA PHE A 187 10.05 2.81 5.54
C PHE A 187 8.56 2.45 5.45
N PHE A 188 8.25 1.22 5.04
CA PHE A 188 6.85 0.81 4.92
C PHE A 188 6.11 0.77 6.26
N ARG A 189 6.76 0.37 7.35
CA ARG A 189 6.16 0.47 8.70
C ARG A 189 5.78 1.90 9.06
N LYS A 190 6.62 2.89 8.70
CA LYS A 190 6.28 4.31 8.86
C LYS A 190 5.05 4.67 8.02
N VAL A 191 5.02 4.31 6.74
CA VAL A 191 3.87 4.57 5.86
C VAL A 191 2.57 3.99 6.42
N MET A 192 2.59 2.75 6.90
CA MET A 192 1.43 2.11 7.52
C MET A 192 0.93 2.87 8.74
N LYS A 193 1.84 3.27 9.63
CA LYS A 193 1.49 4.02 10.84
C LYS A 193 0.82 5.36 10.49
N HIS A 194 1.40 6.13 9.56
CA HIS A 194 0.83 7.42 9.16
C HIS A 194 -0.53 7.24 8.50
N MET A 195 -0.68 6.24 7.63
CA MET A 195 -1.97 5.93 7.02
C MET A 195 -3.04 5.61 8.08
N GLU A 196 -2.73 4.79 9.08
CA GLU A 196 -3.66 4.45 10.16
C GLU A 196 -4.01 5.63 11.08
N GLU A 197 -3.16 6.64 11.19
CA GLU A 197 -3.39 7.86 11.97
C GLU A 197 -4.22 8.86 11.17
N GLU A 198 -3.87 9.08 9.91
CA GLU A 198 -4.49 10.08 9.02
C GLU A 198 -5.88 9.68 8.51
N VAL A 199 -6.05 8.42 8.11
CA VAL A 199 -7.26 7.98 7.40
C VAL A 199 -8.20 7.12 8.24
N ARG A 200 -7.99 7.10 9.56
CA ARG A 200 -8.82 6.37 10.51
C ARG A 200 -10.28 6.82 10.41
N GLY A 201 -11.16 5.87 10.04
CA GLY A 201 -12.60 6.13 9.96
C GLY A 201 -13.05 6.91 8.72
N ILE A 202 -12.15 7.25 7.80
CA ILE A 202 -12.52 7.84 6.50
C ILE A 202 -12.98 6.74 5.54
N PHE A 203 -12.17 5.69 5.40
CA PHE A 203 -12.45 4.61 4.48
C PHE A 203 -13.42 3.59 5.10
N PRO A 204 -14.42 3.10 4.35
CA PRO A 204 -15.23 1.99 4.81
C PRO A 204 -14.35 0.76 5.08
N SER A 205 -14.58 0.06 6.20
CA SER A 205 -13.78 -1.12 6.59
C SER A 205 -13.75 -2.21 5.51
N ALA A 206 -14.85 -2.38 4.78
CA ALA A 206 -14.97 -3.33 3.68
C ALA A 206 -13.98 -3.07 2.51
N TRP A 207 -13.43 -1.86 2.38
CA TRP A 207 -12.44 -1.55 1.34
C TRP A 207 -11.09 -2.21 1.61
N ASN A 208 -10.79 -2.54 2.88
CA ASN A 208 -9.55 -3.19 3.28
C ASN A 208 -8.29 -2.48 2.73
N VAL A 209 -8.27 -1.14 2.79
CA VAL A 209 -7.21 -0.29 2.21
C VAL A 209 -5.83 -0.66 2.75
N ALA A 210 -5.72 -0.96 4.04
CA ALA A 210 -4.47 -1.42 4.66
C ALA A 210 -3.93 -2.70 4.03
N TYR A 211 -4.79 -3.68 3.80
CA TYR A 211 -4.40 -4.92 3.12
C TYR A 211 -3.92 -4.65 1.69
N GLN A 212 -4.62 -3.78 0.94
CA GLN A 212 -4.21 -3.44 -0.41
C GLN A 212 -2.87 -2.70 -0.43
N LEU A 213 -2.64 -1.80 0.53
CA LEU A 213 -1.36 -1.09 0.66
C LEU A 213 -0.19 -2.04 0.95
N VAL A 214 -0.36 -3.00 1.86
CA VAL A 214 0.64 -4.05 2.13
C VAL A 214 0.88 -4.89 0.88
N ARG A 215 -0.19 -5.31 0.20
CA ARG A 215 -0.10 -6.12 -1.02
C ARG A 215 0.66 -5.38 -2.13
N GLU A 216 0.33 -4.13 -2.42
CA GLU A 216 1.01 -3.35 -3.45
C GLU A 216 2.48 -3.11 -3.10
N PHE A 217 2.78 -2.78 -1.84
CA PHE A 217 4.16 -2.67 -1.39
C PHE A 217 4.97 -3.96 -1.60
N LEU A 218 4.40 -5.12 -1.26
CA LEU A 218 5.03 -6.42 -1.47
C LEU A 218 5.22 -6.72 -2.96
N LEU A 219 4.26 -6.38 -3.82
CA LEU A 219 4.37 -6.56 -5.27
C LEU A 219 5.49 -5.71 -5.86
N VAL A 220 5.56 -4.41 -5.51
CA VAL A 220 6.60 -3.50 -5.98
C VAL A 220 7.97 -3.93 -5.44
N THR A 221 8.06 -4.23 -4.15
CA THR A 221 9.31 -4.68 -3.52
C THR A 221 9.79 -6.00 -4.11
N GLY A 222 8.90 -6.97 -4.31
CA GLY A 222 9.24 -8.26 -4.92
C GLY A 222 9.75 -8.11 -6.36
N LYS A 223 9.18 -7.18 -7.14
CA LYS A 223 9.69 -6.83 -8.48
C LYS A 223 11.11 -6.23 -8.39
N HIS A 224 11.33 -5.27 -7.49
CA HIS A 224 12.65 -4.66 -7.29
C HIS A 224 13.71 -5.69 -6.87
N LEU A 225 13.38 -6.56 -5.92
CA LEU A 225 14.31 -7.61 -5.47
C LEU A 225 14.61 -8.63 -6.57
N ARG A 226 13.62 -8.96 -7.42
CA ARG A 226 13.86 -9.84 -8.58
C ARG A 226 14.87 -9.24 -9.55
N ILE A 227 14.67 -7.99 -9.96
CA ILE A 227 15.58 -7.28 -10.88
C ILE A 227 17.00 -7.23 -10.29
N LEU A 228 17.10 -6.92 -9.00
CA LEU A 228 18.38 -6.86 -8.30
C LEU A 228 19.09 -8.22 -8.28
N LEU A 229 18.38 -9.30 -7.94
CA LEU A 229 18.94 -10.65 -7.93
C LEU A 229 19.36 -11.10 -9.33
N GLU A 230 18.60 -10.75 -10.37
CA GLU A 230 18.98 -11.03 -11.77
C GLU A 230 20.26 -10.28 -12.17
N GLY A 231 20.43 -9.02 -11.73
CA GLY A 231 21.67 -8.27 -11.91
C GLY A 231 22.88 -8.98 -11.30
N THR A 232 22.77 -9.38 -10.02
CA THR A 232 23.87 -10.09 -9.32
C THR A 232 24.17 -11.49 -9.88
N ARG A 233 23.21 -12.13 -10.56
CA ARG A 233 23.39 -13.43 -11.21
C ARG A 233 24.21 -13.33 -12.50
N ASN A 234 24.10 -12.21 -13.21
CA ASN A 234 24.79 -11.99 -14.48
C ASN A 234 26.27 -11.57 -14.29
N GLU A 235 26.63 -11.16 -13.08
CA GLU A 235 28.02 -10.89 -12.70
C GLU A 235 28.81 -12.19 -12.52
N LYS A 236 30.09 -12.20 -12.90
CA LYS A 236 30.96 -13.36 -12.71
C LYS A 236 31.04 -13.66 -11.21
N PRO A 237 30.62 -14.86 -10.76
CA PRO A 237 30.65 -15.17 -9.34
C PRO A 237 32.09 -15.07 -8.81
N PRO A 238 32.29 -14.44 -7.64
CA PRO A 238 33.60 -14.36 -7.02
C PRO A 238 34.15 -15.77 -6.77
N ALA A 239 35.49 -15.90 -6.78
CA ALA A 239 36.13 -17.20 -6.62
C ALA A 239 35.61 -17.90 -5.34
N PRO A 240 35.29 -19.21 -5.40
CA PRO A 240 34.80 -19.94 -4.24
C PRO A 240 35.84 -19.88 -3.13
N GLY A 241 35.41 -19.52 -1.91
CA GLY A 241 36.29 -19.34 -0.76
C GLY A 241 36.92 -17.95 -0.61
N SER A 242 36.63 -17.00 -1.51
CA SER A 242 37.01 -15.60 -1.33
C SER A 242 36.15 -14.90 -0.27
N GLU A 243 36.70 -13.88 0.39
CA GLU A 243 35.97 -13.02 1.34
C GLU A 243 34.72 -12.41 0.68
N GLN A 244 34.83 -12.01 -0.59
CA GLN A 244 33.72 -11.46 -1.38
C GLN A 244 32.55 -12.46 -1.55
N HIS A 245 32.85 -13.74 -1.83
CA HIS A 245 31.83 -14.79 -1.93
C HIS A 245 31.10 -14.98 -0.59
N SER A 246 31.84 -15.00 0.53
CA SER A 246 31.22 -15.15 1.86
C SER A 246 30.34 -13.96 2.25
N SER A 247 30.76 -12.74 1.90
CA SER A 247 30.01 -11.52 2.14
C SER A 247 28.70 -11.50 1.33
N GLN A 248 28.75 -11.83 0.04
CA GLN A 248 27.56 -11.87 -0.82
C GLN A 248 26.51 -12.86 -0.31
N VAL A 249 26.95 -14.04 0.14
CA VAL A 249 26.05 -15.03 0.75
C VAL A 249 25.45 -14.52 2.06
N ALA A 250 26.24 -13.84 2.90
CA ALA A 250 25.74 -13.27 4.16
C ALA A 250 24.68 -12.18 3.92
N VAL A 251 24.88 -11.30 2.93
CA VAL A 251 23.90 -10.27 2.54
C VAL A 251 22.60 -10.91 2.07
N LEU A 252 22.67 -11.93 1.22
CA LEU A 252 21.50 -12.65 0.73
C LEU A 252 20.71 -13.33 1.86
N LEU A 253 21.41 -14.02 2.77
CA LEU A 253 20.78 -14.67 3.93
C LEU A 253 20.13 -13.65 4.86
N LYS A 254 20.79 -12.52 5.11
CA LYS A 254 20.24 -11.42 5.91
C LYS A 254 18.98 -10.85 5.25
N ALA A 255 19.00 -10.58 3.95
CA ALA A 255 17.83 -10.09 3.21
C ALA A 255 16.66 -11.08 3.26
N LEU A 256 16.92 -12.38 3.09
CA LEU A 256 15.92 -13.43 3.20
C LEU A 256 15.30 -13.48 4.61
N GLN A 257 16.14 -13.51 5.64
CA GLN A 257 15.70 -13.52 7.04
C GLN A 257 14.81 -12.32 7.35
N LYS A 258 15.22 -11.12 6.93
CA LYS A 258 14.46 -9.87 7.13
C LYS A 258 13.11 -9.91 6.42
N THR A 259 13.06 -10.49 5.22
CA THR A 259 11.81 -10.65 4.45
C THR A 259 10.83 -11.57 5.17
N VAL A 260 11.29 -12.74 5.63
CA VAL A 260 10.45 -13.69 6.37
C VAL A 260 9.91 -13.08 7.67
N LEU A 261 10.73 -12.31 8.39
CA LEU A 261 10.30 -11.64 9.62
C LEU A 261 9.22 -10.60 9.32
N PHE A 262 9.41 -9.79 8.27
CA PHE A 262 8.44 -8.78 7.84
C PHE A 262 7.12 -9.40 7.40
N GLU A 263 7.14 -10.48 6.62
CA GLU A 263 5.92 -11.17 6.18
C GLU A 263 5.10 -11.70 7.37
N ARG A 264 5.77 -12.31 8.36
CA ARG A 264 5.11 -12.79 9.58
C ARG A 264 4.49 -11.64 10.37
N GLU A 265 5.24 -10.57 10.58
CA GLU A 265 4.76 -9.36 11.27
C GLU A 265 3.50 -8.81 10.60
N MET A 266 3.54 -8.61 9.28
CA MET A 266 2.41 -8.07 8.52
C MET A 266 1.22 -9.02 8.48
N THR A 267 1.46 -10.33 8.43
CA THR A 267 0.39 -11.35 8.47
C THR A 267 -0.36 -11.28 9.79
N VAL A 268 0.36 -11.28 10.91
CA VAL A 268 -0.25 -11.18 12.25
C VAL A 268 -1.02 -9.86 12.41
N ARG A 269 -0.44 -8.75 11.95
CA ARG A 269 -1.11 -7.44 12.00
C ARG A 269 -2.41 -7.42 11.20
N LEU A 270 -2.38 -7.92 9.96
CA LEU A 270 -3.55 -7.94 9.08
C LEU A 270 -4.65 -8.88 9.59
N GLU A 271 -4.27 -10.02 10.17
CA GLU A 271 -5.23 -10.92 10.82
C GLU A 271 -5.91 -10.26 12.01
N ARG A 272 -5.13 -9.60 12.87
CA ARG A 272 -5.63 -8.93 14.08
C ARG A 272 -6.57 -7.76 13.75
N ASP A 273 -6.15 -6.88 12.86
CA ASP A 273 -6.81 -5.58 12.67
C ASP A 273 -7.86 -5.60 11.56
N TYR A 274 -7.73 -6.54 10.60
CA TYR A 274 -8.59 -6.59 9.42
C TYR A 274 -9.22 -7.97 9.18
N SER A 275 -8.93 -8.98 10.02
CA SER A 275 -9.38 -10.37 9.81
C SER A 275 -8.99 -10.92 8.42
N LEU A 276 -7.89 -10.42 7.86
CA LEU A 276 -7.39 -10.79 6.54
C LEU A 276 -6.05 -11.51 6.66
N ARG A 277 -5.93 -12.62 5.92
CA ARG A 277 -4.65 -13.29 5.73
C ARG A 277 -3.97 -12.80 4.46
N LEU A 278 -2.69 -12.48 4.58
CA LEU A 278 -1.79 -12.48 3.43
C LEU A 278 -1.77 -13.92 2.88
N SER A 279 -2.51 -14.16 1.80
CA SER A 279 -2.44 -15.47 1.15
C SER A 279 -1.10 -15.57 0.42
N ALA A 280 -0.28 -16.53 0.82
CA ALA A 280 0.90 -16.92 0.06
C ALA A 280 0.44 -17.65 -1.20
N SER A 281 0.07 -16.93 -2.26
CA SER A 281 -0.26 -17.59 -3.53
C SER A 281 -0.06 -16.69 -4.75
N ALA A 282 1.18 -16.68 -5.24
CA ALA A 282 1.51 -16.55 -6.67
C ALA A 282 2.89 -17.16 -7.01
N ALA A 283 3.31 -18.22 -6.32
CA ALA A 283 4.65 -18.80 -6.52
C ALA A 283 4.69 -20.34 -6.48
N THR A 284 3.68 -21.04 -6.99
CA THR A 284 3.82 -22.44 -7.44
C THR A 284 2.83 -22.76 -8.56
N ALA A 285 3.00 -22.11 -9.70
CA ALA A 285 2.51 -22.63 -10.98
C ALA A 285 3.67 -22.65 -11.99
N SER A 286 4.84 -23.11 -11.55
CA SER A 286 5.80 -23.71 -12.46
C SER A 286 5.57 -25.21 -12.38
N SER A 287 4.80 -25.71 -13.35
CA SER A 287 4.67 -27.13 -13.63
C SER A 287 6.07 -27.68 -13.92
N HIS A 288 6.75 -28.16 -12.89
CA HIS A 288 7.88 -29.07 -13.05
C HIS A 288 7.33 -30.35 -13.66
N ARG A 289 7.28 -30.42 -14.99
CA ARG A 289 7.14 -31.66 -15.74
C ARG A 289 8.53 -32.32 -15.72
N PRO A 290 8.69 -33.51 -15.12
CA PRO A 290 9.88 -34.30 -15.40
C PRO A 290 9.82 -34.73 -16.87
N HIS A 291 10.90 -34.46 -17.60
CA HIS A 291 11.09 -34.90 -18.98
C HIS A 291 11.26 -36.43 -18.98
N PRO A 292 10.45 -37.19 -19.72
CA PRO A 292 10.59 -38.64 -19.78
C PRO A 292 11.58 -39.00 -20.89
N ASP A 293 12.88 -38.78 -20.67
CA ASP A 293 13.96 -39.38 -21.47
C ASP A 293 15.27 -39.37 -20.68
N GLU A 294 15.33 -40.19 -19.62
CA GLU A 294 16.59 -40.76 -19.12
C GLU A 294 16.33 -42.25 -18.87
N VAL A 295 16.15 -42.97 -19.97
CA VAL A 295 16.45 -44.40 -20.00
C VAL A 295 17.91 -44.50 -20.43
N THR A 296 18.81 -44.51 -19.45
CA THR A 296 20.16 -45.02 -19.67
C THR A 296 20.16 -46.47 -19.21
N GLU A 297 20.07 -47.34 -20.22
CA GLU A 297 20.46 -48.75 -20.18
C GLU A 297 21.76 -48.91 -19.37
N PHE A 298 21.69 -49.67 -18.28
CA PHE A 298 22.85 -50.26 -17.66
C PHE A 298 22.90 -51.72 -18.11
N ASP A 299 23.64 -51.97 -19.19
CA ASP A 299 23.99 -53.31 -19.64
C ASP A 299 24.80 -54.01 -18.53
N ALA A 300 24.22 -55.09 -18.02
CA ALA A 300 24.92 -56.07 -17.21
C ALA A 300 25.54 -57.10 -18.16
N ASP A 301 26.86 -57.02 -18.37
CA ASP A 301 27.65 -58.17 -18.81
C ASP A 301 29.11 -58.01 -18.37
N GLY A 302 29.63 -59.02 -17.66
CA GLY A 302 31.04 -59.15 -17.26
C GLY A 302 31.30 -59.27 -15.76
#